data_AF-A0A1M5JFL7-F1
#
_entry.id   AF-A0A1M5JFL7-F1
#
_cell.length_a   1.000
_cell.length_b   1.000
_cell.length_c   1.000
_cell.angle_alpha   90.00
_cell.angle_beta   90.00
_cell.angle_gamma   90.00
#
_symmetry.space_group_name_H-M   'P 1'
#
loop_
_entity.id
_entity.type
_entity.pdbx_description
1 polymer ?
#
loop_
_entity_poly.entity_id
_entity_poly.type
_entity_poly.pdbx_seq_one_letter_code
_entity_poly.pdbx_strand_id
1 'polypeptide(L)'
;MEDKKNIFEKSVELIGGVQIFLSPFLIGAALSAIVYFPNPNTITLIIAILLFLLGIIIGITLAFKSYKSKEGTIGFISKTDSTPEIDKLLNKEKNDNR
;
A
#
# COMPACT_ATOMS: atom_id res chain seq x y z
N MET A 1 0.67 1.88 28.61
CA MET A 1 -0.05 3.15 28.34
C MET A 1 -0.57 3.03 26.94
N GLU A 2 -1.89 2.88 26.79
CA GLU A 2 -2.54 2.77 25.48
C GLU A 2 -2.55 4.18 24.89
N ASP A 3 -1.57 4.46 24.03
CA ASP A 3 -1.43 5.74 23.37
C ASP A 3 -2.64 5.90 22.44
N LYS A 4 -3.59 6.73 22.86
CA LYS A 4 -4.82 7.01 22.12
C LYS A 4 -4.39 7.78 20.88
N LYS A 5 -4.07 7.08 19.78
CA LYS A 5 -3.62 7.66 18.50
C LYS A 5 -4.41 8.93 18.23
N ASN A 6 -3.71 10.06 18.19
CA ASN A 6 -4.32 11.36 17.94
C ASN A 6 -5.04 11.34 16.59
N ILE A 7 -6.06 12.19 16.42
CA ILE A 7 -6.81 12.29 15.16
C ILE A 7 -5.88 12.50 13.94
N PHE A 8 -4.78 13.21 14.14
CA PHE A 8 -3.74 13.42 13.15
C PHE A 8 -3.07 12.11 12.71
N GLU A 9 -2.59 11.29 13.66
CA GLU A 9 -1.96 10.00 13.35
C GLU A 9 -2.91 9.06 12.61
N LYS A 10 -4.20 9.06 12.99
CA LYS A 10 -5.21 8.25 12.31
C LYS A 10 -5.43 8.70 10.87
N SER A 11 -5.40 10.02 10.60
CA SER A 11 -5.49 10.56 9.24
C SER A 11 -4.26 10.21 8.40
N VAL A 12 -3.06 10.31 8.98
CA VAL A 12 -1.82 9.98 8.27
C VAL A 12 -1.78 8.48 7.95
N GLU A 13 -2.19 7.61 8.87
CA GLU A 13 -2.32 6.16 8.63
C GLU A 13 -3.36 5.84 7.54
N LEU A 14 -4.46 6.60 7.47
CA LEU A 14 -5.45 6.43 6.42
C LEU A 14 -4.85 6.78 5.05
N ILE A 15 -4.11 7.89 4.96
CA ILE A 15 -3.44 8.32 3.73
C ILE A 15 -2.41 7.27 3.29
N GLY A 16 -1.61 6.74 4.21
CA GLY A 16 -0.67 5.65 3.92
C GLY A 16 -1.36 4.39 3.40
N GLY A 17 -2.50 4.02 4.01
CA GLY A 17 -3.32 2.91 3.53
C GLY A 17 -3.87 3.12 2.12
N VAL A 18 -4.34 4.33 1.80
CA VAL A 18 -4.79 4.70 0.45
C VAL A 18 -3.62 4.63 -0.55
N GLN A 19 -2.44 5.12 -0.19
CA GLN A 19 -1.25 5.05 -1.04
C GLN A 19 -0.84 3.60 -1.36
N ILE A 20 -0.87 2.72 -0.35
CA ILE A 20 -0.60 1.28 -0.54
C ILE A 20 -1.67 0.63 -1.42
N PHE A 21 -2.95 0.94 -1.20
CA PHE A 21 -4.06 0.44 -2.02
C PHE A 21 -3.97 0.89 -3.49
N LEU A 22 -3.42 2.08 -3.73
CA LEU A 22 -3.42 2.68 -5.06
C LEU A 22 -2.59 1.87 -6.07
N SER A 23 -1.51 1.20 -5.65
CA SER A 23 -0.66 0.47 -6.60
C SER A 23 -1.35 -0.77 -7.19
N PRO A 24 -1.96 -1.69 -6.41
CA PRO A 24 -2.64 -2.85 -6.99
C PRO A 24 -3.93 -2.44 -7.69
N PHE A 25 -4.60 -1.38 -7.22
CA PHE A 25 -5.78 -0.82 -7.86
C PHE A 25 -5.46 -0.29 -9.27
N LEU A 26 -4.43 0.56 -9.42
CA LEU A 26 -4.07 1.14 -10.71
C LEU A 26 -3.58 0.06 -11.69
N ILE A 27 -2.81 -0.92 -11.22
CA ILE A 27 -2.39 -2.06 -12.06
C ILE A 27 -3.62 -2.86 -12.52
N GLY A 28 -4.54 -3.18 -11.61
CA GLY A 28 -5.79 -3.87 -11.96
C GLY A 28 -6.63 -3.08 -12.97
N ALA A 29 -6.76 -1.76 -12.79
CA ALA A 29 -7.48 -0.89 -13.70
C ALA A 29 -6.82 -0.82 -15.09
N ALA A 30 -5.49 -0.68 -15.14
CA ALA A 30 -4.73 -0.64 -16.38
C ALA A 30 -4.85 -1.97 -17.15
N LEU A 31 -4.68 -3.11 -16.48
CA LEU A 31 -4.85 -4.43 -17.10
C LEU A 31 -6.28 -4.62 -17.64
N SER A 32 -7.29 -4.19 -16.88
CA SER A 32 -8.68 -4.27 -17.31
C SER A 32 -8.95 -3.41 -18.55
N ALA A 33 -8.40 -2.20 -18.60
CA ALA A 33 -8.50 -1.30 -19.75
C ALA A 33 -7.79 -1.89 -20.99
N ILE A 34 -6.59 -2.45 -20.82
CA ILE A 34 -5.83 -3.13 -21.89
C ILE A 34 -6.61 -4.32 -22.46
N VAL A 35 -7.38 -5.04 -21.62
CA VAL A 35 -8.18 -6.18 -22.08
C VAL A 35 -9.47 -5.74 -22.79
N TYR A 36 -10.18 -4.74 -22.27
CA TYR A 36 -11.49 -4.34 -22.79
C TYR A 36 -11.41 -3.44 -24.03
N PHE A 37 -10.60 -2.38 -24.01
CA PHE A 37 -10.64 -1.35 -25.05
C PHE A 37 -10.23 -1.80 -26.46
N PRO A 38 -9.26 -2.73 -26.65
CA PRO A 38 -8.91 -3.20 -27.99
C PRO A 38 -10.02 -3.99 -28.69
N ASN A 39 -10.91 -4.64 -27.94
CA ASN A 39 -12.02 -5.43 -28.48
C ASN A 39 -13.22 -5.41 -27.50
N PRO A 40 -14.02 -4.33 -27.50
CA PRO A 40 -15.12 -4.17 -26.55
C PRO A 40 -16.29 -5.11 -26.90
N ASN A 41 -16.48 -6.16 -26.11
CA ASN A 41 -17.61 -7.09 -26.21
C ASN A 41 -17.97 -7.66 -24.83
N THR A 42 -19.03 -8.47 -24.74
CA THR A 42 -19.50 -9.03 -23.47
C THR A 42 -18.46 -9.91 -22.78
N ILE A 43 -17.70 -10.70 -23.54
CA ILE A 43 -16.68 -11.61 -22.99
C ILE A 43 -15.49 -10.82 -22.43
N THR A 44 -14.96 -9.85 -23.19
CA THR A 44 -13.85 -9.01 -22.73
C THR A 44 -14.26 -8.12 -21.56
N LEU A 45 -15.51 -7.68 -21.50
CA LEU A 45 -16.06 -6.96 -20.36
C LEU A 45 -16.07 -7.83 -19.08
N ILE A 46 -16.54 -9.07 -19.16
CA ILE A 46 -16.54 -9.99 -18.02
C ILE A 46 -15.11 -10.21 -17.50
N ILE A 47 -14.17 -10.47 -18.41
CA ILE A 47 -12.76 -10.68 -18.05
C ILE A 47 -12.17 -9.42 -17.40
N ALA A 48 -12.43 -8.24 -17.97
CA ALA A 48 -11.97 -6.97 -17.42
C ALA A 48 -12.53 -6.70 -16.02
N ILE A 49 -13.81 -7.00 -15.77
CA ILE A 49 -14.41 -6.87 -14.43
C ILE A 49 -13.71 -7.80 -13.43
N LEU A 50 -13.44 -9.05 -13.81
CA LEU A 50 -12.74 -10.00 -12.93
C LEU A 50 -11.32 -9.50 -12.58
N LEU A 51 -10.56 -9.00 -13.57
CA LEU A 51 -9.23 -8.43 -13.34
C LEU A 51 -9.27 -7.19 -12.44
N PHE A 52 -10.25 -6.31 -12.65
CA PHE A 52 -10.42 -5.11 -11.83
C PHE A 52 -10.75 -5.46 -10.38
N LEU A 53 -11.65 -6.42 -10.16
CA LEU A 53 -12.00 -6.91 -8.83
C LEU A 53 -10.80 -7.55 -8.13
N LEU A 54 -9.95 -8.30 -8.85
CA LEU A 54 -8.72 -8.84 -8.29
C LEU A 54 -7.77 -7.73 -7.81
N GLY A 55 -7.59 -6.67 -8.61
CA GLY A 55 -6.80 -5.50 -8.21
C GLY A 55 -7.31 -4.83 -6.92
N ILE A 56 -8.63 -4.68 -6.80
CA ILE A 56 -9.28 -4.15 -5.60
C ILE A 56 -9.06 -5.06 -4.40
N ILE A 57 -9.30 -6.37 -4.53
CA ILE A 57 -9.17 -7.35 -3.44
C ILE A 57 -7.73 -7.37 -2.92
N ILE A 58 -6.75 -7.42 -3.82
CA ILE A 58 -5.32 -7.41 -3.45
C ILE A 58 -4.95 -6.09 -2.79
N GLY A 59 -5.38 -4.95 -3.35
CA GLY A 59 -5.14 -3.62 -2.79
C GLY A 59 -5.67 -3.47 -1.38
N ILE A 60 -6.93 -3.85 -1.14
CA ILE A 60 -7.55 -3.79 0.18
C ILE A 60 -6.82 -4.70 1.16
N THR A 61 -6.50 -5.93 0.73
CA THR A 61 -5.79 -6.91 1.58
C THR A 61 -4.43 -6.38 2.02
N LEU A 62 -3.67 -5.75 1.11
CA LEU A 62 -2.37 -5.16 1.42
C LEU A 62 -2.48 -3.93 2.32
N ALA A 63 -3.44 -3.04 2.07
CA ALA A 63 -3.67 -1.87 2.90
C ALA A 63 -4.06 -2.26 4.34
N PHE A 64 -5.00 -3.21 4.50
CA PHE A 64 -5.40 -3.72 5.82
C PHE A 64 -4.27 -4.45 6.54
N LYS A 65 -3.50 -5.28 5.84
CA LYS A 65 -2.35 -5.98 6.40
C LYS A 65 -1.30 -4.99 6.92
N SER A 66 -1.06 -3.91 6.17
CA SER A 66 -0.09 -2.87 6.54
C SER A 66 -0.59 -2.02 7.71
N TYR A 67 -1.88 -1.66 7.72
CA TYR A 67 -2.51 -0.92 8.83
C TYR A 67 -2.49 -1.69 10.15
N LYS A 68 -2.70 -3.01 10.11
CA LYS A 68 -2.65 -3.89 11.31
C LYS A 68 -1.22 -4.27 11.71
N SER A 69 -0.22 -3.94 10.90
CA SER A 69 1.18 -4.23 11.24
C SER A 69 1.63 -3.39 12.44
N LYS A 70 2.64 -3.88 13.18
CA LYS A 70 3.18 -3.16 14.36
C LYS A 70 3.72 -1.77 14.04
N GLU A 71 4.03 -1.51 12.77
CA GLU A 71 4.65 -0.28 12.28
C GLU A 71 3.65 0.64 11.57
N GLY A 72 2.40 0.18 11.38
CA GLY A 72 1.39 0.89 10.61
C GLY A 72 1.70 0.98 9.11
N THR A 73 0.84 1.69 8.40
CA THR A 73 1.00 1.94 6.95
C THR A 73 2.19 2.86 6.66
N ILE A 74 2.43 3.84 7.53
CA ILE A 74 3.54 4.79 7.36
C ILE A 74 4.88 4.12 7.62
N GLY A 75 4.99 3.24 8.63
CA GLY A 75 6.22 2.47 8.84
C GLY A 75 6.50 1.50 7.69
N PHE A 76 5.46 0.93 7.08
CA PHE A 76 5.60 0.11 5.87
C PHE A 76 6.13 0.91 4.69
N ILE A 77 5.58 2.10 4.42
CA ILE A 77 6.08 3.00 3.37
C ILE A 77 7.53 3.41 3.67
N SER A 78 7.80 3.87 4.90
CA SER A 78 9.13 4.30 5.32
C SER A 78 10.18 3.22 5.09
N LYS A 79 9.93 1.96 5.45
CA LYS A 79 10.88 0.87 5.19
C LYS A 79 11.12 0.57 3.72
N THR A 80 10.11 0.83 2.90
CA THR A 80 10.22 0.61 1.45
C THR A 80 11.02 1.74 0.80
N ASP A 81 10.95 2.96 1.36
CA ASP A 81 11.67 4.15 0.90
C ASP A 81 13.06 4.34 1.56
N SER A 82 13.33 3.66 2.68
CA SER A 82 14.59 3.77 3.42
C SER A 82 15.77 3.29 2.57
N THR A 83 16.82 4.13 2.49
CA THR A 83 18.13 3.70 2.00
C THR A 83 18.80 2.85 3.09
N PRO A 84 19.11 1.56 2.84
CA PRO A 84 19.57 0.63 3.88
C PRO A 84 20.90 1.05 4.54
N GLU A 85 21.69 1.91 3.90
CA GLU A 85 22.95 2.45 4.43
C GLU A 85 22.71 3.52 5.51
N ILE A 86 21.70 4.38 5.32
CA ILE A 86 21.35 5.45 6.28
C ILE A 86 20.77 4.84 7.56
N ASP A 87 19.92 3.81 7.45
CA ASP A 87 19.39 3.09 8.61
C ASP A 87 20.49 2.40 9.44
N LYS A 88 21.53 1.87 8.78
CA LYS A 88 22.70 1.29 9.49
C LYS A 88 23.53 2.35 10.20
N LEU A 89 23.71 3.53 9.61
CA LEU A 89 24.46 4.64 10.20
C LEU A 89 23.75 5.18 11.46
N LEU A 90 22.43 5.42 11.39
CA LEU A 90 21.64 5.90 12.52
C LEU A 90 21.61 4.89 13.70
N ASN A 91 21.55 3.59 13.41
CA ASN A 91 21.59 2.55 14.44
C ASN A 91 22.97 2.37 15.07
N LYS A 92 24.05 2.70 14.35
CA LYS A 92 25.42 2.65 14.86
C LYS A 92 25.70 3.82 15.81
N GLU A 93 25.35 5.06 15.42
CA GLU A 93 25.51 6.23 16.30
C GLU A 93 24.72 6.13 17.60
N LYS A 94 23.52 5.53 17.56
CA LYS A 94 22.69 5.33 18.77
C LYS A 94 23.31 4.34 19.78
N ASN A 95 24.15 3.41 19.32
CA ASN A 95 24.84 2.46 20.20
C ASN A 95 26.19 2.99 20.71
N ASP A 96 26.86 3.88 19.97
CA ASP A 96 28.12 4.51 20.42
C ASP A 96 27.90 5.60 21.48
N ASN A 97 26.72 6.21 21.53
CA ASN A 97 26.36 7.26 22.49
C ASN A 97 25.72 6.72 23.79
N ARG A 98 25.92 5.45 24.13
CA ARG A 98 25.41 4.79 25.34
C ARG A 98 26.51 4.33 26.28
#